data_AF-A0A1H5SL18-F1
#
_entry.id   AF-A0A1H5SL18-F1
#
_cell.length_a   1.000
_cell.length_b   1.000
_cell.length_c   1.000
_cell.angle_alpha   90.00
_cell.angle_beta   90.00
_cell.angle_gamma   90.00
#
_symmetry.space_group_name_H-M   'P 1'
#
loop_
_entity.id
_entity.type
_entity.pdbx_description
1 polymer ?
#
loop_
_entity_poly.entity_id
_entity_poly.type
_entity_poly.pdbx_seq_one_letter_code
_entity_poly.pdbx_strand_id
1 'polypeptide(L)'
;MAERWGLIVEESKGGRYGFVYAHVLEVFTGSRADALTRLEAHATTYRPRRGPYGPRTRLFRSTDGFLMVSGDAPSEYASDWHTLCRFTVAELLRDSEDTRKTAEAEWQERAEVERQEREAKRSARRARRM
;
A
#
# COMPACT_ATOMS: atom_id res chain seq x y z
N MET A 1 -3.87 -20.28 2.67
CA MET A 1 -4.45 -19.16 3.43
C MET A 1 -4.34 -17.93 2.55
N ALA A 2 -5.32 -17.02 2.54
CA ALA A 2 -5.19 -15.82 1.71
C ALA A 2 -4.33 -14.81 2.47
N GLU A 3 -3.12 -14.58 1.96
CA GLU A 3 -2.16 -13.63 2.53
C GLU A 3 -2.45 -12.24 1.98
N ARG A 4 -2.18 -11.20 2.78
CA ARG A 4 -2.26 -9.80 2.36
C ARG A 4 -0.90 -9.40 1.81
N TRP A 5 -0.88 -8.78 0.65
CA TRP A 5 0.31 -8.39 -0.08
C TRP A 5 0.30 -6.89 -0.34
N GLY A 6 1.39 -6.22 -0.03
CA GLY A 6 1.69 -4.87 -0.49
C GLY A 6 2.44 -4.93 -1.82
N LEU A 7 1.96 -4.14 -2.78
CA LEU A 7 2.64 -3.87 -4.05
C LEU A 7 3.39 -2.55 -3.88
N ILE A 8 4.71 -2.58 -3.85
CA ILE A 8 5.55 -1.44 -3.46
C ILE A 8 6.35 -0.97 -4.66
N VAL A 9 6.48 0.35 -4.80
CA VAL A 9 7.47 0.99 -5.67
C VAL A 9 8.44 1.81 -4.84
N GLU A 10 9.73 1.59 -5.08
CA GLU A 10 10.81 2.41 -4.57
C GLU A 10 11.34 3.26 -5.72
N GLU A 11 11.18 4.58 -5.67
CA GLU A 11 11.71 5.52 -6.68
C GLU A 11 12.98 6.16 -6.13
N SER A 12 14.09 6.01 -6.85
CA SER A 12 15.31 6.78 -6.60
C SER A 12 15.35 8.01 -7.50
N LYS A 13 15.63 9.16 -6.90
CA LYS A 13 15.96 10.38 -7.65
C LYS A 13 17.47 10.58 -7.63
N GLY A 14 18.11 10.33 -8.77
CA GLY A 14 19.54 10.51 -8.97
C GLY A 14 19.93 11.99 -8.99
N GLY A 15 20.49 12.47 -7.88
CA GLY A 15 21.26 13.70 -7.78
C GLY A 15 22.31 13.52 -6.68
N ARG A 16 23.14 14.54 -6.41
CA ARG A 16 24.28 14.48 -5.46
C ARG A 16 23.94 13.96 -4.04
N TYR A 17 22.66 13.98 -3.65
CA TYR A 17 22.12 13.37 -2.44
C TYR A 17 20.87 12.55 -2.81
N GLY A 18 21.06 11.33 -3.31
CA GLY A 18 19.96 10.47 -3.74
C GLY A 18 19.05 10.07 -2.58
N PHE A 19 17.78 10.43 -2.64
CA PHE A 19 16.74 9.90 -1.76
C PHE A 19 16.00 8.76 -2.46
N VAL A 20 15.69 7.71 -1.71
CA VAL A 20 14.80 6.62 -2.14
C VAL A 20 13.48 6.81 -1.40
N TYR A 21 12.38 6.89 -2.15
CA TYR A 21 11.03 6.97 -1.60
C TYR A 21 10.27 5.69 -1.92
N ALA A 22 9.70 5.07 -0.89
CA ALA A 22 8.84 3.91 -1.05
C ALA A 22 7.36 4.31 -0.99
N HIS A 23 6.56 3.76 -1.90
CA HIS A 23 5.11 3.95 -1.94
C HIS A 23 4.42 2.61 -2.12
N VAL A 24 3.30 2.42 -1.39
CA VAL A 24 2.40 1.28 -1.62
C VAL A 24 1.44 1.68 -2.74
N LEU A 25 1.50 0.94 -3.85
CA LEU A 25 0.64 1.11 -5.01
C LEU A 25 -0.75 0.52 -4.76
N GLU A 26 -0.78 -0.63 -4.08
CA GLU A 26 -2.00 -1.39 -3.79
C GLU A 26 -1.73 -2.38 -2.66
N VAL A 27 -2.77 -2.67 -1.87
CA VAL A 27 -2.81 -3.80 -0.93
C VAL A 27 -3.82 -4.81 -1.47
N PHE A 28 -3.40 -6.06 -1.62
CA PHE A 28 -4.16 -7.12 -2.27
C PHE A 28 -4.17 -8.39 -1.42
N THR A 29 -5.33 -9.07 -1.34
CA THR A 29 -5.45 -10.37 -0.65
C THR A 29 -5.51 -11.50 -1.66
N GLY A 30 -4.58 -12.44 -1.61
CA GLY A 30 -4.52 -13.57 -2.54
C GLY A 30 -3.20 -14.33 -2.51
N SER A 31 -2.86 -14.99 -3.63
CA SER A 31 -1.58 -15.68 -3.74
C SER A 31 -0.45 -14.71 -4.13
N ARG A 32 0.80 -15.11 -3.84
CA ARG A 32 1.99 -14.37 -4.28
C ARG A 32 2.05 -14.23 -5.81
N ALA A 33 1.60 -15.23 -6.56
CA ALA A 33 1.59 -15.22 -8.03
C ALA A 33 0.62 -14.17 -8.58
N ASP A 34 -0.56 -14.03 -7.97
CA ASP A 34 -1.54 -13.00 -8.31
C ASP A 34 -1.00 -11.60 -7.99
N ALA A 35 -0.32 -11.45 -6.84
CA ALA A 35 0.34 -10.21 -6.47
C ALA A 35 1.42 -9.81 -7.49
N LEU A 36 2.26 -10.75 -7.95
CA LEU A 36 3.26 -10.47 -8.99
C LEU A 36 2.62 -10.07 -10.33
N THR A 37 1.52 -10.71 -10.72
CA THR A 37 0.78 -10.37 -11.94
C THR A 37 0.23 -8.94 -11.87
N ARG A 38 -0.31 -8.55 -10.71
CA ARG A 38 -0.76 -7.16 -10.47
C ARG A 38 0.41 -6.19 -10.46
N LEU A 39 1.53 -6.56 -9.83
CA LEU A 39 2.74 -5.73 -9.82
C LEU A 39 3.25 -5.45 -11.23
N GLU A 40 3.18 -6.44 -12.14
CA GLU A 40 3.57 -6.27 -13.54
C GLU A 40 2.68 -5.23 -14.26
N ALA A 41 1.36 -5.29 -14.04
CA ALA A 41 0.41 -4.31 -14.59
C ALA A 41 0.71 -2.88 -14.10
N HIS A 42 1.04 -2.73 -12.81
CA HIS A 42 1.48 -1.45 -12.27
C HIS A 42 2.81 -1.00 -12.89
N ALA A 43 3.82 -1.88 -12.91
CA ALA A 43 5.16 -1.54 -13.39
C ALA A 43 5.18 -1.14 -14.88
N THR A 44 4.34 -1.76 -15.71
CA THR A 44 4.22 -1.44 -17.15
C THR A 44 3.55 -0.10 -17.44
N THR A 45 2.60 0.30 -16.59
CA THR A 45 1.86 1.57 -16.73
C THR A 45 2.49 2.72 -15.97
N TYR A 46 3.42 2.43 -15.04
CA TYR A 46 4.08 3.42 -14.22
C TYR A 46 4.82 4.47 -15.06
N ARG A 47 4.69 5.73 -14.63
CA ARG A 47 5.37 6.88 -15.21
C ARG A 47 6.11 7.61 -14.09
N PRO A 48 7.44 7.42 -13.97
CA PRO A 48 8.24 8.17 -13.02
C PRO A 48 8.06 9.67 -13.26
N ARG A 49 8.09 10.45 -12.18
CA ARG A 49 7.77 11.87 -12.21
C ARG A 49 8.87 12.64 -12.94
N ARG A 50 8.71 12.85 -14.25
CA ARG A 50 9.76 13.38 -15.16
C ARG A 50 9.74 14.90 -15.34
N GLY A 51 10.94 15.44 -15.57
CA GLY A 51 11.17 16.71 -16.27
C GLY A 51 11.09 16.56 -17.81
N PRO A 52 11.42 17.61 -18.58
CA PRO A 52 10.83 17.90 -19.89
C PRO A 52 11.23 17.02 -21.10
N TYR A 53 12.22 16.12 -20.97
CA TYR A 53 12.64 15.23 -22.05
C TYR A 53 12.59 13.79 -21.54
N GLY A 54 11.80 12.93 -22.17
CA GLY A 54 11.58 11.59 -21.67
C GLY A 54 12.71 10.64 -22.08
N PRO A 55 13.63 10.23 -21.19
CA PRO A 55 14.63 9.23 -21.55
C PRO A 55 13.98 7.88 -21.91
N ARG A 56 14.68 7.05 -22.69
CA ARG A 56 14.30 5.66 -22.94
C ARG A 56 14.05 4.93 -21.62
N THR A 57 12.91 4.28 -21.51
CA THR A 57 12.53 3.46 -20.35
C THR A 57 12.73 1.99 -20.69
N ARG A 58 13.38 1.25 -19.80
CA ARG A 58 13.52 -0.21 -19.89
C ARG A 58 12.94 -0.83 -18.63
N LEU A 59 12.15 -1.90 -18.77
CA LEU A 59 11.58 -2.66 -17.65
C LEU A 59 12.16 -4.07 -17.68
N PHE A 60 12.72 -4.51 -16.56
CA PHE A 60 13.31 -5.84 -16.38
C PHE A 60 12.51 -6.61 -15.33
N ARG A 61 12.37 -7.91 -15.53
CA ARG A 61 11.81 -8.83 -14.53
C ARG A 61 12.93 -9.34 -13.62
N SER A 62 12.64 -9.46 -12.33
CA SER A 62 13.50 -10.06 -11.30
C SER A 62 12.74 -11.18 -10.59
N THR A 63 13.40 -11.94 -9.72
CA THR A 63 12.79 -13.05 -8.95
C THR A 63 11.59 -12.60 -8.12
N ASP A 64 11.68 -11.39 -7.55
CA ASP A 64 10.71 -10.88 -6.57
C ASP A 64 9.97 -9.60 -7.04
N GLY A 65 10.06 -9.27 -8.34
CA GLY A 65 9.38 -8.11 -8.88
C GLY A 65 10.01 -7.58 -10.17
N PHE A 66 10.11 -6.26 -10.28
CA PHE A 66 10.52 -5.59 -11.53
C PHE A 66 11.46 -4.41 -11.28
N LEU A 67 12.31 -4.13 -12.25
CA LEU A 67 13.23 -2.99 -12.22
C LEU A 67 13.00 -2.13 -13.46
N MET A 68 12.59 -0.89 -13.26
CA MET A 68 12.50 0.10 -14.32
C MET A 68 13.71 1.02 -14.26
N VAL A 69 14.35 1.20 -15.41
CA VAL A 69 15.48 2.12 -15.59
C VAL A 69 15.10 3.12 -16.68
N SER A 70 15.17 4.40 -16.35
CA SER A 70 14.98 5.51 -17.28
C SER A 70 16.32 6.21 -17.54
N GLY A 71 16.83 6.16 -18.78
CA GLY A 71 18.10 6.78 -19.18
C GLY A 71 18.65 6.27 -20.51
N ASP A 72 19.28 7.16 -21.28
CA ASP A 72 19.69 6.88 -22.67
C ASP A 72 21.13 6.38 -22.86
N ALA A 73 22.02 6.41 -21.86
CA ALA A 73 23.43 6.05 -22.06
C ALA A 73 23.90 4.87 -21.20
N PRO A 74 24.72 3.94 -21.75
CA PRO A 74 25.62 3.12 -20.96
C PRO A 74 26.82 4.02 -20.62
N SER A 75 26.83 4.65 -19.44
CA SER A 75 27.93 5.54 -19.11
C SER A 75 28.25 5.50 -17.63
N GLU A 76 29.51 5.17 -17.38
CA GLU A 76 30.28 5.21 -16.14
C GLU A 76 30.26 6.58 -15.44
N TYR A 77 29.68 7.59 -16.11
CA TYR A 77 29.42 8.91 -15.57
C TYR A 77 27.92 9.18 -15.63
N ALA A 78 27.29 8.86 -14.50
CA ALA A 78 25.93 9.22 -14.17
C ALA A 78 25.77 10.74 -14.26
N SER A 79 25.09 11.13 -15.30
CA SER A 79 24.42 12.41 -15.36
C SER A 79 23.24 12.40 -14.38
N ASP A 80 22.96 13.55 -13.77
CA ASP A 80 21.97 13.80 -12.69
C ASP A 80 20.49 13.54 -13.06
N TRP A 81 20.20 12.67 -14.04
CA TRP A 81 18.87 12.46 -14.59
C TRP A 81 18.51 10.99 -14.85
N HIS A 82 19.20 10.04 -14.22
CA HIS A 82 18.76 8.65 -14.20
C HIS A 82 17.71 8.44 -13.10
N THR A 83 16.60 7.80 -13.46
CA THR A 83 15.56 7.38 -12.50
C THR A 83 15.51 5.86 -12.49
N LEU A 84 15.60 5.28 -11.30
CA LEU A 84 15.43 3.86 -11.07
C LEU A 84 14.19 3.65 -10.20
N CYS A 85 13.29 2.80 -10.67
CA CYS A 85 12.13 2.38 -9.89
C CYS A 85 12.23 0.87 -9.67
N ARG A 86 12.23 0.45 -8.41
CA ARG A 86 12.18 -0.96 -8.02
C ARG A 86 10.76 -1.29 -7.57
N PHE A 87 10.17 -2.31 -8.18
CA PHE A 87 8.85 -2.80 -7.85
C PHE A 87 9.00 -4.12 -7.11
N THR A 88 8.38 -4.25 -5.95
CA THR A 88 8.46 -5.45 -5.10
C THR A 88 7.09 -5.84 -4.58
N VAL A 89 6.94 -7.15 -4.35
CA VAL A 89 5.82 -7.72 -3.60
C VAL A 89 6.30 -7.99 -2.17
N ALA A 90 5.54 -7.57 -1.17
CA ALA A 90 5.83 -7.84 0.24
C ALA A 90 4.58 -8.32 0.98
N GLU A 91 4.74 -9.28 1.88
CA GLU A 91 3.63 -9.72 2.74
C GLU A 91 3.33 -8.63 3.79
N LEU A 92 2.05 -8.29 3.94
CA LEU A 92 1.57 -7.35 4.93
C LEU A 92 1.27 -8.08 6.25
N LEU A 93 2.21 -7.99 7.19
CA LEU A 93 2.10 -8.64 8.49
C LEU A 93 1.21 -7.88 9.48
N ARG A 94 1.18 -6.54 9.39
CA ARG A 94 0.41 -5.68 10.31
C ARG A 94 0.01 -4.38 9.63
N ASP A 95 -1.25 -4.00 9.81
CA ASP A 95 -1.77 -2.67 9.50
C ASP A 95 -2.27 -2.02 10.81
N SER A 96 -1.81 -0.80 11.12
CA SER A 96 -2.28 -0.06 12.30
C SER A 96 -3.76 0.29 12.22
N GLU A 97 -4.31 0.42 11.02
CA GLU A 97 -5.73 0.69 10.81
C GLU A 97 -6.60 -0.50 11.23
N ASP A 98 -6.11 -1.74 11.13
CA ASP A 98 -6.84 -2.91 11.63
C ASP A 98 -7.08 -2.79 13.14
N THR A 99 -6.04 -2.40 13.88
CA THR A 99 -6.10 -2.23 15.34
C THR A 99 -7.09 -1.13 15.73
N ARG A 100 -7.11 -0.04 14.96
CA ARG A 100 -8.03 1.09 15.18
C ARG A 100 -9.49 0.66 14.96
N LYS A 101 -9.76 -0.05 13.86
CA LYS A 101 -11.11 -0.53 13.52
C LYS A 101 -11.66 -1.51 14.55
N THR A 102 -10.84 -2.43 15.06
CA THR A 102 -11.26 -3.33 16.13
C THR A 102 -11.64 -2.57 17.41
N ALA A 103 -10.83 -1.59 17.80
CA ALA A 103 -11.13 -0.79 18.99
C ALA A 103 -12.42 0.05 18.84
N GLU A 104 -12.66 0.60 17.65
CA GLU A 104 -13.89 1.31 17.34
C GLU A 104 -15.11 0.39 17.41
N ALA A 105 -15.04 -0.80 16.82
CA ALA A 105 -16.13 -1.79 16.84
C ALA A 105 -16.50 -2.20 18.28
N GLU A 106 -15.50 -2.48 19.12
CA GLU A 106 -15.73 -2.80 20.53
C GLU A 106 -16.39 -1.65 21.29
N TRP A 107 -16.01 -0.41 21.01
CA TRP A 107 -16.62 0.76 21.63
C TRP A 107 -18.09 0.92 21.21
N GLN A 108 -18.41 0.69 19.93
CA GLN A 108 -19.78 0.72 19.43
C GLN A 108 -20.63 -0.38 20.06
N GLU A 109 -20.12 -1.59 20.18
CA GLU A 109 -20.82 -2.71 20.81
C GLU A 109 -21.12 -2.42 22.29
N ARG A 110 -20.14 -1.89 23.03
CA ARG A 110 -20.35 -1.49 24.44
C ARG A 110 -21.42 -0.40 24.56
N ALA A 111 -21.39 0.59 23.68
CA ALA A 111 -22.38 1.66 23.66
C ALA A 111 -23.79 1.14 23.32
N GLU A 112 -23.89 0.15 22.43
CA GLU A 112 -25.13 -0.53 22.09
C GLU A 112 -25.72 -1.28 23.29
N VAL A 113 -24.90 -2.09 23.96
CA VAL A 113 -25.31 -2.83 25.16
C VAL A 113 -25.80 -1.87 26.25
N GLU A 114 -25.06 -0.79 26.51
CA GLU A 114 -25.47 0.21 27.50
C GLU A 114 -26.79 0.88 27.12
N ARG A 115 -27.00 1.18 25.83
CA ARG A 115 -28.25 1.76 25.35
C ARG A 115 -29.43 0.81 25.57
N GLN A 116 -29.26 -0.46 25.23
CA GLN A 116 -30.27 -1.49 25.42
C GLN A 116 -30.61 -1.69 26.90
N GLU A 117 -29.61 -1.69 27.78
CA GLU A 117 -29.85 -1.75 29.23
C GLU A 117 -30.61 -0.55 29.76
N ARG A 118 -30.28 0.66 29.30
CA ARG A 118 -30.98 1.90 29.69
C ARG A 118 -32.44 1.86 29.23
N GLU A 119 -32.71 1.37 28.03
CA GLU A 119 -34.05 1.20 27.49
C GLU A 119 -34.85 0.14 28.25
N ALA A 120 -34.24 -1.01 28.55
CA ALA A 120 -34.85 -2.07 29.37
C ALA A 120 -35.16 -1.58 30.79
N LYS A 121 -34.26 -0.81 31.41
CA LYS A 121 -34.51 -0.18 32.73
C LYS A 121 -35.65 0.83 32.65
N ARG A 122 -35.77 1.60 31.56
CA ARG A 122 -36.87 2.57 31.36
C ARG A 122 -38.21 1.87 31.14
N SER A 123 -38.25 0.79 30.35
CA SER A 123 -39.48 0.02 30.11
C SER A 123 -39.96 -0.67 31.39
N ALA A 124 -39.06 -1.28 32.16
CA ALA A 124 -39.38 -1.90 33.46
C ALA A 124 -39.92 -0.89 34.49
N ARG A 125 -39.35 0.32 34.54
CA ARG A 125 -39.85 1.42 35.40
C ARG A 125 -41.25 1.90 34.98
N ARG A 126 -41.54 1.95 33.69
CA ARG A 126 -42.88 2.30 33.17
C ARG A 126 -43.90 1.23 33.53
N ALA A 127 -43.56 -0.05 33.35
CA ALA A 127 -44.44 -1.18 33.67
C ALA A 127 -44.82 -1.26 35.16
N ARG A 128 -43.92 -0.85 36.08
CA ARG A 128 -44.18 -0.82 37.53
C ARG A 128 -45.08 0.34 38.01
N ARG A 129 -45.38 1.31 37.14
CA ARG A 129 -46.17 2.51 37.48
C ARG A 129 -47.63 2.42 37.04
N MET A 130 -48.01 1.35 36.34
CA MET A 130 -49.38 0.97 35.99
C MET A 130 -49.84 -0.15 36.91
#